data_AF-A0A7S1YTF0-F1
#
_entry.id   AF-A0A7S1YTF0-F1
#
_cell.length_a   1.000
_cell.length_b   1.000
_cell.length_c   1.000
_cell.angle_alpha   90.00
_cell.angle_beta   90.00
_cell.angle_gamma   90.00
#
_symmetry.space_group_name_H-M   'P 1'
#
loop_
_entity.id
_entity.type
_entity.pdbx_description
1 polymer ?
#
loop_
_entity_poly.entity_id
_entity_poly.type
_entity_poly.pdbx_seq_one_letter_code
_entity_poly.pdbx_strand_id
1 'polypeptide(L)'
;MRDPHPPLDLSALQSSLPPEWPDASLPSQISSRLASGNETVVVLDDDPTGTQTAYDLPVLTEWSEGSIEAEFERGTRAFYVMTNSRSAAPERAEIINREVASRVSGAAARRGRRACVVSRSDSCLRGPRSST
;
A
#
# COMPACT_ATOMS: atom_id res chain seq x y z
N MET A 1 32.31 -11.53 -20.03
CA MET A 1 32.93 -12.11 -18.83
C MET A 1 32.98 -10.98 -17.80
N ARG A 2 32.24 -11.05 -16.70
CA ARG A 2 32.24 -9.98 -15.67
C ARG A 2 33.53 -10.10 -14.89
N ASP A 3 34.28 -9.02 -14.77
CA ASP A 3 35.45 -8.97 -13.89
C ASP A 3 35.03 -9.28 -12.45
N PRO A 4 35.81 -10.08 -11.70
CA PRO A 4 35.49 -10.35 -10.31
C PRO A 4 35.54 -9.05 -9.51
N HIS A 5 34.44 -8.73 -8.83
CA HIS A 5 34.41 -7.59 -7.90
C HIS A 5 35.41 -7.84 -6.76
N PRO A 6 36.17 -6.81 -6.34
CA PRO A 6 37.06 -6.94 -5.19
C PRO A 6 36.26 -7.34 -3.94
N PRO A 7 36.85 -8.14 -3.03
CA PRO A 7 36.18 -8.54 -1.80
C PRO A 7 35.80 -7.30 -0.98
N LEU A 8 34.53 -7.21 -0.61
CA LEU A 8 34.00 -6.13 0.22
C LEU A 8 34.28 -6.45 1.70
N ASP A 9 34.85 -5.49 2.42
CA ASP A 9 35.03 -5.59 3.87
C ASP A 9 33.74 -5.19 4.60
N LEU A 10 33.20 -6.12 5.40
CA LEU A 10 32.00 -5.91 6.20
C LEU A 10 32.15 -4.73 7.17
N SER A 11 33.34 -4.56 7.76
CA SER A 11 33.58 -3.53 8.76
C SER A 11 33.55 -2.12 8.15
N ALA A 12 34.13 -1.97 6.96
CA ALA A 12 34.09 -0.74 6.18
C ALA A 12 32.66 -0.38 5.75
N LEU A 13 31.86 -1.38 5.33
CA LEU A 13 30.46 -1.17 4.95
C LEU A 13 29.59 -0.76 6.12
N GLN A 14 29.73 -1.42 7.27
CA GLN A 14 28.98 -1.08 8.48
C GLN A 14 29.30 0.34 8.97
N SER A 15 30.56 0.76 8.87
CA SER A 15 30.99 2.12 9.24
C SER A 15 30.45 3.19 8.29
N SER A 16 30.03 2.82 7.08
CA SER A 16 29.41 3.72 6.11
C SER A 16 27.89 3.83 6.23
N LEU A 17 27.27 3.04 7.12
CA LEU A 17 25.84 3.10 7.35
C LEU A 17 25.46 4.45 7.96
N PRO A 18 24.28 4.99 7.63
CA PRO A 18 23.72 6.12 8.37
C PRO A 18 23.67 5.81 9.86
N PRO A 19 23.85 6.82 10.73
CA PRO A 19 23.68 6.62 12.17
C PRO A 19 22.27 6.11 12.46
N GLU A 20 22.14 5.26 13.48
CA GLU A 20 20.83 4.84 13.96
C GLU A 20 19.98 6.06 14.33
N TRP A 21 18.68 5.95 14.09
CA TRP A 21 17.78 7.03 14.45
C TRP A 21 17.80 7.23 15.98
N PRO A 22 18.04 8.45 16.48
CA PRO A 22 18.36 8.67 17.89
C PRO A 22 17.16 8.45 18.83
N ASP A 23 15.94 8.54 18.30
CA ASP A 23 14.70 8.34 19.07
C ASP A 23 14.19 6.89 18.97
N ALA A 24 14.56 6.08 19.95
CA ALA A 24 14.09 4.70 20.10
C ALA A 24 12.60 4.60 20.46
N SER A 25 11.94 5.70 20.84
CA SER A 25 10.51 5.71 21.20
C SER A 25 9.59 5.87 19.99
N LEU A 26 10.12 6.20 18.81
CA LEU A 26 9.33 6.37 17.58
C LEU A 26 8.37 5.21 17.28
N PRO A 27 8.77 3.91 17.38
CA PRO A 27 7.84 2.82 17.11
C PRO A 27 6.61 2.89 18.02
N SER A 28 6.81 3.17 19.31
CA SER A 28 5.71 3.30 20.28
C SER A 28 4.81 4.51 19.98
N GLN A 29 5.40 5.65 19.60
CA GLN A 29 4.65 6.85 19.20
C GLN A 29 3.79 6.59 17.95
N ILE A 30 4.35 5.90 16.95
CA ILE A 30 3.65 5.50 15.73
C ILE A 30 2.49 4.57 16.09
N SER A 31 2.74 3.53 16.88
CA SER A 31 1.70 2.59 17.31
C SER A 31 0.57 3.27 18.07
N SER A 32 0.88 4.18 19.00
CA SER A 32 -0.13 4.97 19.73
C SER A 32 -0.94 5.85 18.80
N ARG A 33 -0.29 6.54 17.86
CA ARG A 33 -0.97 7.42 16.89
C ARG A 33 -1.89 6.64 15.96
N LEU A 34 -1.45 5.47 15.50
CA LEU A 34 -2.26 4.55 14.70
C LEU A 34 -3.42 3.96 15.53
N ALA A 35 -3.25 3.75 16.83
CA ALA A 35 -4.30 3.24 17.72
C ALA A 35 -5.38 4.28 18.04
N SER A 36 -5.02 5.55 18.18
CA SER A 36 -5.97 6.65 18.37
C SER A 36 -6.58 7.17 17.06
N GLY A 37 -6.07 6.71 15.91
CA GLY A 37 -6.49 7.18 14.59
C GLY A 37 -7.82 6.57 14.15
N ASN A 38 -8.63 7.36 13.45
CA ASN A 38 -9.84 6.91 12.76
C ASN A 38 -9.63 6.79 11.24
N GLU A 39 -8.43 6.39 10.84
CA GLU A 39 -8.01 6.32 9.44
C GLU A 39 -7.78 4.86 9.03
N THR A 40 -8.32 4.51 7.86
CA THR A 40 -8.10 3.21 7.21
C THR A 40 -7.22 3.41 6.00
N VAL A 41 -6.16 2.62 5.87
CA VAL A 41 -5.33 2.59 4.66
C VAL A 41 -5.91 1.58 3.68
N VAL A 42 -6.22 2.02 2.46
CA VAL A 42 -6.74 1.16 1.40
C VAL A 42 -5.72 1.09 0.29
N VAL A 43 -5.15 -0.09 0.05
CA VAL A 43 -4.13 -0.30 -0.97
C VAL A 43 -4.78 -0.83 -2.24
N LEU A 44 -4.64 -0.13 -3.35
CA LEU A 44 -5.03 -0.63 -4.67
C LEU A 44 -3.85 -1.39 -5.25
N ASP A 45 -4.01 -2.69 -5.48
CA ASP A 45 -2.97 -3.55 -6.03
C ASP A 45 -3.33 -4.00 -7.44
N ASP A 46 -2.51 -3.58 -8.41
CA ASP A 46 -2.70 -3.91 -9.82
C ASP A 46 -2.20 -5.31 -10.19
N ASP A 47 -1.48 -5.99 -9.28
CA ASP A 47 -0.88 -7.28 -9.49
C ASP A 47 -1.09 -8.28 -8.33
N PRO A 48 -1.69 -9.45 -8.59
CA PRO A 48 -1.88 -10.47 -7.56
C PRO A 48 -0.59 -11.08 -7.00
N THR A 49 0.58 -10.86 -7.63
CA THR A 49 1.86 -11.34 -7.06
C THR A 49 2.43 -10.39 -5.99
N GLY A 50 1.93 -9.17 -5.87
CA GLY A 50 2.40 -8.13 -4.95
C GLY A 50 2.00 -8.31 -3.49
N THR A 51 0.90 -9.02 -3.22
CA THR A 51 0.38 -9.25 -1.86
C THR A 51 1.22 -10.23 -1.02
N GLN A 52 2.27 -10.85 -1.57
CA GLN A 52 3.12 -11.83 -0.89
C GLN A 52 4.01 -11.27 0.24
N THR A 53 3.95 -9.96 0.49
CA THR A 53 4.80 -9.27 1.50
C THR A 53 4.01 -8.63 2.65
N ALA A 54 2.68 -8.67 2.60
CA ALA A 54 1.81 -8.18 3.68
C ALA A 54 1.17 -9.37 4.41
N TYR A 55 1.23 -9.35 5.74
CA TYR A 55 0.66 -10.39 6.60
C TYR A 55 -0.52 -9.82 7.38
N ASP A 56 -1.53 -10.65 7.63
CA ASP A 56 -2.72 -10.34 8.44
C ASP A 56 -3.55 -9.12 7.99
N LEU A 57 -3.53 -8.80 6.68
CA LEU A 57 -4.38 -7.77 6.10
C LEU A 57 -5.41 -8.40 5.14
N PRO A 58 -6.70 -8.03 5.23
CA PRO A 58 -7.71 -8.49 4.29
C PRO A 58 -7.36 -8.10 2.85
N VAL A 59 -7.61 -9.01 1.92
CA VAL A 59 -7.47 -8.79 0.49
C VAL A 59 -8.83 -8.98 -0.16
N LEU A 60 -9.42 -7.88 -0.63
CA LEU A 60 -10.66 -7.90 -1.37
C LEU A 60 -10.35 -8.19 -2.85
N THR A 61 -10.88 -9.30 -3.36
CA THR A 61 -10.78 -9.67 -4.78
C THR A 61 -11.88 -9.05 -5.65
N GLU A 62 -12.76 -8.28 -5.02
CA GLU A 62 -13.80 -7.48 -5.67
C GLU A 62 -14.02 -6.19 -4.86
N TRP A 63 -14.62 -5.18 -5.48
CA TRP A 63 -14.75 -3.84 -4.88
C TRP A 63 -16.20 -3.35 -4.87
N SER A 64 -17.18 -4.25 -4.73
CA SER A 64 -18.58 -3.86 -4.51
C SER A 64 -18.70 -2.91 -3.31
N GLU A 65 -19.69 -2.01 -3.34
CA GLU A 65 -19.90 -1.08 -2.22
C GLU A 65 -20.12 -1.84 -0.89
N GLY A 66 -20.86 -2.94 -0.94
CA GLY A 66 -21.12 -3.78 0.24
C GLY A 66 -19.85 -4.40 0.83
N SER A 67 -18.94 -4.91 -0.01
CA SER A 67 -17.69 -5.52 0.47
C SER A 67 -16.73 -4.49 1.07
N ILE A 68 -16.63 -3.31 0.46
CA ILE A 68 -15.83 -2.22 1.02
C ILE A 68 -16.43 -1.74 2.35
N GLU A 69 -17.76 -1.55 2.41
CA GLU A 69 -18.43 -1.15 3.65
C GLU A 69 -18.26 -2.17 4.77
N ALA A 70 -18.35 -3.46 4.47
CA ALA A 70 -18.14 -4.52 5.44
C ALA A 70 -16.73 -4.44 6.05
N GLU A 71 -15.70 -4.12 5.27
CA GLU A 71 -14.35 -3.91 5.80
C GLU A 71 -14.24 -2.65 6.67
N PHE A 72 -14.91 -1.56 6.30
CA PHE A 72 -14.97 -0.39 7.17
C PHE A 72 -15.70 -0.68 8.49
N GLU A 73 -16.75 -1.51 8.46
CA GLU A 73 -17.54 -1.93 9.63
C GLU A 73 -16.75 -2.86 10.57
N ARG A 74 -15.90 -3.73 10.03
CA ARG A 74 -14.98 -4.57 10.81
C ARG A 74 -13.97 -3.77 11.62
N GLY A 75 -13.81 -2.48 11.35
CA GLY A 75 -12.81 -1.64 12.03
C GLY A 75 -11.39 -1.92 11.54
N THR A 76 -11.22 -2.57 10.38
CA THR A 76 -9.91 -2.89 9.82
C THR A 76 -9.09 -1.61 9.64
N ARG A 77 -7.80 -1.63 9.99
CA ARG A 77 -6.90 -0.47 9.87
C ARG A 77 -6.27 -0.34 8.49
N ALA A 78 -6.09 -1.46 7.81
CA ALA A 78 -5.66 -1.49 6.42
C ALA A 78 -6.23 -2.70 5.69
N PHE A 79 -6.51 -2.56 4.40
CA PHE A 79 -6.87 -3.69 3.54
C PHE A 79 -6.46 -3.43 2.10
N TYR A 80 -6.35 -4.50 1.32
CA TYR A 80 -6.02 -4.46 -0.09
C TYR A 80 -7.29 -4.59 -0.93
N VAL A 81 -7.32 -3.89 -2.06
CA VAL A 81 -8.27 -4.09 -3.14
C VAL A 81 -7.50 -4.52 -4.37
N MET A 82 -7.71 -5.76 -4.79
CA MET A 82 -7.11 -6.31 -5.99
C MET A 82 -7.84 -5.76 -7.21
N THR A 83 -7.19 -4.89 -7.98
CA THR A 83 -7.76 -4.35 -9.22
C THR A 83 -7.42 -5.22 -10.44
N ASN A 84 -6.33 -5.99 -10.35
CA ASN A 84 -5.80 -6.84 -11.43
C ASN A 84 -5.66 -6.09 -12.76
N SER A 85 -5.32 -4.80 -12.70
CA SER A 85 -5.29 -3.88 -13.84
C SER A 85 -3.93 -3.80 -14.53
N ARG A 86 -2.94 -4.61 -14.13
CA ARG A 86 -1.58 -4.61 -14.70
C ARG A 86 -1.55 -4.70 -16.24
N SER A 87 -2.38 -5.56 -16.81
CA SER A 87 -2.46 -5.77 -18.27
C SER A 87 -3.52 -4.88 -18.94
N ALA A 88 -4.19 -4.02 -18.17
CA ALA A 88 -5.23 -3.13 -18.70
C ALA A 88 -4.60 -1.93 -19.42
N ALA A 89 -5.33 -1.39 -20.39
CA ALA A 89 -4.98 -0.11 -21.00
C ALA A 89 -4.98 1.00 -19.92
N PRO A 90 -4.13 2.04 -20.06
CA PRO A 90 -4.06 3.18 -19.15
C PRO A 90 -5.42 3.76 -18.75
N GLU A 91 -6.29 3.95 -19.73
CA GLU A 91 -7.61 4.55 -19.57
C GLU A 91 -8.51 3.63 -18.73
N ARG A 92 -8.38 2.32 -18.91
CA ARG A 92 -9.14 1.35 -18.12
C ARG A 92 -8.63 1.27 -16.69
N ALA A 93 -7.32 1.31 -16.47
CA ALA A 93 -6.74 1.35 -15.12
C ALA A 93 -7.17 2.63 -14.37
N GLU A 94 -7.20 3.76 -15.07
CA GLU A 94 -7.68 5.03 -14.51
C GLU A 94 -9.15 4.96 -14.10
N ILE A 95 -10.02 4.42 -14.96
CA ILE A 95 -11.45 4.22 -14.66
C ILE A 95 -11.61 3.35 -13.41
N ILE A 96 -10.90 2.22 -13.33
CA ILE A 96 -10.96 1.31 -12.18
C ILE A 96 -10.48 2.03 -10.91
N ASN A 97 -9.36 2.74 -10.97
CA ASN A 97 -8.83 3.46 -9.81
C ASN A 97 -9.80 4.54 -9.30
N ARG A 98 -10.41 5.32 -10.21
CA ARG A 98 -11.42 6.33 -9.86
C ARG A 98 -12.68 5.68 -9.26
N GLU A 99 -13.12 4.56 -9.83
CA GLU A 99 -14.27 3.81 -9.34
C GLU A 99 -14.03 3.30 -7.92
N VAL A 100 -12.90 2.62 -7.68
CA VAL A 100 -12.57 2.10 -6.34
C VAL A 100 -12.39 3.25 -5.34
N ALA A 101 -11.69 4.32 -5.71
CA ALA A 101 -11.50 5.48 -4.83
C ALA A 101 -12.84 6.14 -4.45
N SER A 102 -13.78 6.24 -5.40
CA SER A 102 -15.13 6.76 -5.14
C SER A 102 -15.89 5.87 -4.14
N ARG A 103 -15.90 4.56 -4.35
CA ARG A 103 -16.57 3.60 -3.45
C ARG A 103 -15.97 3.60 -2.05
N VAL A 104 -14.63 3.62 -1.95
CA VAL A 104 -13.90 3.74 -0.68
C VAL A 104 -14.27 5.02 0.06
N SER A 105 -14.28 6.15 -0.64
CA SER A 105 -14.63 7.45 -0.06
C SER A 105 -16.08 7.47 0.44
N GLY A 106 -17.01 6.91 -0.34
CA GLY A 106 -18.42 6.79 0.04
C GLY A 106 -18.63 5.91 1.27
N ALA A 107 -18.02 4.73 1.30
CA ALA A 107 -18.09 3.81 2.43
C ALA A 107 -17.47 4.42 3.70
N ALA A 108 -16.31 5.06 3.58
CA ALA A 108 -15.65 5.75 4.69
C ALA A 108 -16.54 6.85 5.28
N ALA A 109 -17.15 7.68 4.43
CA ALA A 109 -18.06 8.74 4.86
C ALA A 109 -19.30 8.18 5.57
N ARG A 110 -19.92 7.12 5.03
CA ARG A 110 -21.09 6.45 5.64
C ARG A 110 -20.78 5.84 7.01
N ARG A 111 -19.55 5.39 7.23
CA ARG A 111 -19.08 4.82 8.50
C ARG A 111 -18.40 5.84 9.42
N GLY A 112 -18.33 7.11 9.02
CA GLY A 112 -17.67 8.16 9.80
C GLY A 112 -16.17 7.93 10.00
N ARG A 113 -15.50 7.26 9.06
CA ARG A 113 -14.06 6.96 9.08
C ARG A 113 -13.33 7.80 8.03
N ARG A 114 -12.02 8.02 8.22
CA ARG A 114 -11.15 8.55 7.16
C ARG A 114 -10.56 7.40 6.36
N ALA A 115 -10.33 7.63 5.07
CA ALA A 115 -9.66 6.69 4.20
C ALA A 115 -8.44 7.33 3.55
N CYS A 116 -7.30 6.62 3.57
CA CYS A 116 -6.11 6.95 2.83
C CYS A 116 -5.93 5.90 1.72
N VAL A 117 -6.13 6.30 0.47
CA VAL A 117 -5.98 5.40 -0.67
C VAL A 117 -4.55 5.46 -1.18
N VAL A 118 -3.90 4.30 -1.29
CA VAL A 118 -2.52 4.15 -1.77
C VAL A 118 -2.54 3.29 -3.02
N SER A 119 -1.97 3.79 -4.11
CA SER A 119 -1.76 2.99 -5.33
C SER A 119 -0.45 2.23 -5.20
N ARG A 120 -0.51 0.90 -5.27
CA ARG A 120 0.66 0.04 -5.42
C ARG A 120 0.72 -0.43 -6.87
N SER A 121 1.78 -0.02 -7.56
CA SER A 121 2.08 -0.48 -8.91
C SER A 121 3.51 -1.01 -8.93
N ASP A 122 3.73 -2.14 -9.60
CA ASP A 122 5.04 -2.77 -9.59
C ASP A 122 6.13 -1.89 -10.26
N SER A 123 7.29 -1.89 -9.62
CA SER A 123 8.37 -0.90 -9.74
C SER A 123 9.26 -1.04 -10.98
N CYS A 124 8.90 -1.91 -11.93
CA CYS A 124 9.60 -2.05 -13.23
C CYS A 124 9.27 -0.95 -14.26
N LEU A 125 8.63 0.16 -13.89
CA LEU A 125 8.22 1.24 -14.80
C LEU A 125 7.35 0.80 -16.00
N ARG A 126 6.59 -0.30 -15.89
CA ARG A 126 5.75 -0.81 -16.98
C ARG A 126 4.25 -0.49 -16.84
N GLY A 127 3.85 0.08 -15.71
CA GLY A 127 2.46 0.49 -15.48
C GLY A 127 2.13 1.86 -16.10
N PRO A 128 0.86 2.14 -16.42
CA PRO A 128 0.44 3.44 -16.90
C PRO A 128 0.69 4.52 -15.85
N ARG A 129 1.58 5.47 -16.15
CA ARG A 129 1.68 6.69 -15.35
C ARG A 129 0.48 7.57 -15.64
N SER A 130 -0.20 8.02 -14.60
CA SER A 130 -1.04 9.22 -14.69
C SER A 130 -0.12 10.42 -14.99
N SER A 131 -0.15 10.91 -16.21
CA SER A 131 0.31 12.27 -16.51
C SER A 131 -0.83 13.23 -16.16
N THR A 132 -0.69 13.92 -15.03
CA THR A 132 -1.36 15.19 -14.63
C THR A 132 -2.82 15.40 -15.00
#